data_AF-A0A964IZG1-F1
#
_entry.id   AF-A0A964IZG1-F1
#
_cell.length_a   1.000
_cell.length_b   1.000
_cell.length_c   1.000
_cell.angle_alpha   90.00
_cell.angle_beta   90.00
_cell.angle_gamma   90.00
#
_symmetry.space_group_name_H-M   'P 1'
#
loop_
_entity.id
_entity.type
_entity.pdbx_description
1 polymer ?
#
loop_
_entity_poly.entity_id
_entity_poly.type
_entity_poly.pdbx_seq_one_letter_code
_entity_poly.pdbx_strand_id
1 'polypeptide(L)'
;MTTPCAWYATAPPLSLRAPRGGDTRRIRDLRYKRPGFDHAIWRQMCDMGWLGLSLAEDHGGSGLGMREFYSLAEQLGASLVPEPLIPAALAARVLHGDNLAAALIGDKIFLPAWQE
;
A
#
# COMPACT_ATOMS: atom_id res chain seq x y z
N MET A 1 31.33 9.42 0.14
CA MET A 1 30.67 9.91 1.37
C MET A 1 29.24 10.26 1.03
N THR A 2 28.34 9.28 1.11
CA THR A 2 26.90 9.47 0.90
C THR A 2 26.29 9.95 2.21
N THR A 3 25.84 11.20 2.25
CA THR A 3 25.07 11.73 3.37
C THR A 3 23.87 10.82 3.60
N PRO A 4 23.67 10.25 4.82
CA PRO A 4 22.47 9.50 5.10
C PRO A 4 21.28 10.44 4.91
N CYS A 5 20.25 10.00 4.19
CA CYS A 5 19.00 10.75 4.09
C CYS A 5 18.53 11.12 5.51
N ALA A 6 18.15 12.38 5.71
CA ALA A 6 17.84 12.98 7.02
C ALA A 6 16.78 12.26 7.86
N TRP A 7 16.08 11.27 7.29
CA TRP A 7 15.09 10.45 7.96
C TRP A 7 15.67 9.49 9.01
N TYR A 8 16.90 8.98 8.83
CA TYR A 8 17.50 8.04 9.79
C TYR A 8 17.95 8.72 11.09
N ALA A 9 18.23 10.03 11.05
CA ALA A 9 18.74 10.78 12.20
C ALA A 9 17.66 11.10 13.25
N THR A 10 16.38 11.01 12.87
CA THR A 10 15.22 11.29 13.74
C THR A 10 14.26 10.10 13.86
N ALA A 11 14.68 8.91 13.44
CA ALA A 11 13.89 7.70 13.63
C ALA A 11 13.60 7.54 15.13
N PRO A 12 12.33 7.57 15.55
CA PRO A 12 12.01 7.56 16.96
C PRO A 12 12.43 6.22 17.59
N PRO A 13 12.73 6.19 18.91
CA PRO A 13 13.20 4.98 19.58
C PRO A 13 12.21 3.84 19.36
N LEU A 14 12.67 2.58 19.42
CA LEU A 14 11.83 1.39 19.20
C LEU A 14 10.56 1.37 20.08
N SER A 15 10.54 2.13 21.17
CA SER A 15 9.41 2.37 22.07
C SER A 15 8.30 3.27 21.49
N LEU A 16 8.55 4.04 20.43
CA LEU A 16 7.57 4.88 19.72
C LEU A 16 7.01 4.19 18.46
N ARG A 17 7.32 2.91 18.23
CA ARG A 17 6.60 2.14 17.20
C ARG A 17 5.14 2.04 17.65
N ALA A 18 4.23 2.35 16.73
CA ALA A 18 2.80 2.18 16.93
C ALA A 18 2.50 0.82 17.61
N PRO A 19 1.65 0.79 18.66
CA PRO A 19 1.26 -0.45 19.32
C PRO A 19 0.77 -1.47 18.29
N ARG A 20 1.26 -2.71 18.40
CA ARG A 20 0.86 -3.80 17.50
C ARG A 20 -0.62 -4.12 17.75
N GLY A 21 -1.48 -3.68 16.84
CA GLY A 21 -2.94 -3.80 16.93
C GLY A 21 -3.59 -4.66 15.85
N GLY A 22 -2.79 -5.33 15.00
CA GLY A 22 -3.29 -6.20 13.94
C GLY A 22 -3.64 -7.62 14.43
N ASP A 23 -4.60 -8.27 13.77
CA ASP A 23 -4.91 -9.67 14.01
C ASP A 23 -3.78 -10.58 13.49
N THR A 24 -2.80 -10.83 14.35
CA THR A 24 -1.66 -11.72 14.05
C THR A 24 -2.08 -13.15 13.70
N ARG A 25 -3.26 -13.60 14.13
CA ARG A 25 -3.78 -14.94 13.78
C ARG A 25 -4.15 -14.98 12.32
N ARG A 26 -4.97 -14.02 11.85
CA ARG A 26 -5.35 -13.90 10.43
C ARG A 26 -4.12 -13.86 9.51
N ILE A 27 -3.10 -13.09 9.86
CA ILE A 27 -1.88 -12.96 9.05
C ILE A 27 -1.12 -14.30 8.98
N ARG A 28 -1.01 -15.01 10.10
CA ARG A 28 -0.39 -16.34 10.14
C ARG A 28 -1.21 -17.35 9.34
N ASP A 29 -2.53 -17.28 9.42
CA ASP A 29 -3.43 -18.18 8.71
C ASP A 29 -3.41 -17.96 7.19
N LEU A 30 -3.14 -16.74 6.72
CA LEU A 30 -2.99 -16.41 5.30
C LEU A 30 -1.60 -16.73 4.74
N ARG A 31 -0.60 -16.93 5.60
CA ARG A 31 0.76 -17.26 5.19
C ARG A 31 0.79 -18.54 4.35
N TYR A 32 1.51 -18.50 3.23
CA TYR A 32 1.63 -19.59 2.24
C TYR A 32 0.34 -19.99 1.52
N LYS A 33 -0.78 -19.29 1.74
CA LYS A 33 -1.99 -19.47 0.94
C LYS A 33 -1.96 -18.56 -0.27
N ARG A 34 -2.63 -19.00 -1.33
CA ARG A 34 -2.96 -18.14 -2.48
C ARG A 34 -4.44 -17.78 -2.37
N PRO A 35 -4.82 -16.48 -2.49
CA PRO A 35 -3.99 -15.35 -2.90
C PRO A 35 -3.12 -14.74 -1.78
N GLY A 36 -3.33 -15.11 -0.51
CA GLY A 36 -2.50 -14.66 0.63
C GLY A 36 -2.96 -13.36 1.29
N PHE A 37 -4.11 -12.83 0.88
CA PHE A 37 -4.82 -11.68 1.47
C PHE A 37 -6.33 -11.89 1.33
N ASP A 38 -7.14 -10.97 1.88
CA ASP A 38 -8.60 -11.03 1.80
C ASP A 38 -9.14 -10.10 0.70
N HIS A 39 -9.89 -10.64 -0.26
CA HIS A 39 -10.46 -9.88 -1.37
C HIS A 39 -11.50 -8.84 -0.92
N ALA A 40 -12.26 -9.09 0.15
CA ALA A 40 -13.24 -8.13 0.66
C ALA A 40 -12.53 -6.92 1.27
N ILE A 41 -11.45 -7.15 1.99
CA ILE A 41 -10.63 -6.06 2.58
C ILE A 41 -9.89 -5.31 1.49
N TRP A 42 -9.36 -6.00 0.48
CA TRP A 42 -8.80 -5.37 -0.70
C TRP A 42 -9.82 -4.44 -1.38
N ARG A 43 -11.05 -4.91 -1.59
CA ARG A 43 -12.11 -4.11 -2.22
C ARG A 43 -12.45 -2.88 -1.39
N GLN A 44 -12.53 -2.99 -0.07
CA GLN A 44 -12.72 -1.85 0.82
C GLN A 44 -11.60 -0.80 0.66
N MET A 45 -10.34 -1.23 0.54
CA MET A 45 -9.22 -0.31 0.31
C MET A 45 -9.35 0.45 -1.02
N CYS A 46 -9.77 -0.25 -2.07
CA CYS A 46 -10.05 0.35 -3.38
C CYS A 46 -11.22 1.35 -3.30
N ASP A 47 -12.32 0.97 -2.65
CA ASP A 47 -13.51 1.83 -2.52
C ASP A 47 -13.21 3.10 -1.68
N MET A 48 -12.26 3.03 -0.73
CA MET A 48 -11.76 4.20 0.00
C MET A 48 -10.79 5.08 -0.82
N GLY A 49 -10.47 4.69 -2.05
CA GLY A 49 -9.57 5.45 -2.94
C GLY A 49 -8.09 5.34 -2.57
N TRP A 50 -7.69 4.41 -1.70
CA TRP A 50 -6.31 4.32 -1.22
C TRP A 50 -5.32 3.97 -2.32
N LEU A 51 -5.76 3.24 -3.35
CA LEU A 51 -4.93 2.89 -4.50
C LEU A 51 -4.60 4.13 -5.37
N GLY A 52 -5.56 5.06 -5.48
CA GLY A 52 -5.44 6.29 -6.24
C GLY A 52 -4.88 7.47 -5.44
N LEU A 53 -4.46 7.25 -4.18
CA LEU A 53 -4.15 8.33 -3.23
C LEU A 53 -3.15 9.37 -3.79
N SER A 54 -2.09 8.88 -4.46
CA SER A 54 -1.03 9.73 -5.03
C SER A 54 -1.14 9.98 -6.54
N LEU A 55 -2.21 9.50 -7.17
CA LEU A 55 -2.48 9.76 -8.58
C LEU A 55 -3.13 11.13 -8.74
N ALA A 56 -2.92 11.76 -9.89
CA ALA A 56 -3.61 12.99 -10.24
C ALA A 56 -5.12 12.76 -10.31
N GLU A 57 -5.90 13.81 -10.03
CA GLU A 57 -7.37 13.76 -10.07
C GLU A 57 -7.90 13.38 -11.46
N ASP A 58 -7.24 13.84 -12.53
CA ASP A 58 -7.54 13.47 -13.93
C ASP A 58 -7.43 11.96 -14.20
N HIS A 59 -6.71 11.24 -13.35
CA HIS A 59 -6.54 9.79 -13.40
C HIS A 59 -7.40 9.05 -12.38
N GLY A 60 -8.40 9.71 -11.77
CA GLY A 60 -9.26 9.15 -10.74
C GLY A 60 -8.60 9.02 -9.37
N GLY A 61 -7.51 9.76 -9.13
CA GLY A 61 -6.83 9.83 -7.83
C GLY A 61 -7.27 10.99 -6.95
N SER A 62 -6.62 11.14 -5.79
CA SER A 62 -6.88 12.25 -4.86
C SER A 62 -5.82 13.37 -4.90
N GLY A 63 -4.80 13.25 -5.77
CA GLY A 63 -3.77 14.27 -5.93
C GLY A 63 -2.86 14.47 -4.71
N LEU A 64 -2.88 13.55 -3.73
CA LEU A 64 -2.08 13.69 -2.51
C LEU A 64 -0.61 13.33 -2.75
N GLY A 65 0.25 13.81 -1.85
CA GLY A 65 1.68 13.63 -1.95
C GLY A 65 2.17 12.32 -1.35
N MET A 66 3.48 12.12 -1.45
CA MET A 66 4.14 10.98 -0.82
C MET A 66 4.03 11.00 0.70
N ARG A 67 3.90 12.17 1.34
CA ARG A 67 3.78 12.26 2.81
C ARG A 67 2.52 11.58 3.31
N GLU A 68 1.40 11.82 2.66
CA GLU A 68 0.11 11.21 2.98
C GLU A 68 0.16 9.71 2.73
N PHE A 69 0.80 9.29 1.62
CA PHE A 69 1.02 7.88 1.33
C PHE A 69 1.92 7.20 2.37
N TYR A 70 2.98 7.86 2.85
CA TYR A 70 3.84 7.34 3.92
C TYR A 70 3.07 7.14 5.23
N SER A 71 2.24 8.11 5.62
CA SER A 71 1.39 7.99 6.81
C SER A 71 0.45 6.79 6.71
N LEU A 72 -0.16 6.56 5.53
CA LEU A 72 -0.98 5.37 5.29
C LEU A 72 -0.14 4.09 5.40
N ALA A 73 1.01 4.03 4.71
CA ALA A 73 1.89 2.88 4.72
C ALA A 73 2.39 2.52 6.13
N GLU A 74 2.64 3.51 6.98
CA GLU A 74 3.01 3.30 8.38
C GLU A 74 1.91 2.59 9.17
N GLN A 75 0.65 3.01 9.00
CA GLN A 75 -0.49 2.37 9.67
C GLN A 75 -0.72 0.94 9.17
N LEU A 76 -0.55 0.70 7.87
CA LEU A 76 -0.63 -0.64 7.29
C LEU A 76 0.47 -1.56 7.83
N GLY A 77 1.70 -1.05 7.95
CA GLY A 77 2.82 -1.78 8.53
C GLY A 77 2.65 -2.06 10.03
N ALA A 78 2.12 -1.11 10.79
CA ALA A 78 1.80 -1.27 12.21
C ALA A 78 0.75 -2.37 12.45
N SER A 79 -0.21 -2.49 11.53
CA SER A 79 -1.29 -3.48 11.57
C SER A 79 -0.95 -4.78 10.84
N LEU A 80 0.24 -4.87 10.23
CA LEU A 80 0.72 -6.02 9.44
C LEU A 80 -0.27 -6.45 8.34
N VAL A 81 -0.84 -5.46 7.64
CA VAL A 81 -1.81 -5.68 6.58
C VAL A 81 -1.17 -6.48 5.42
N PRO A 82 -1.70 -7.68 5.08
CA PRO A 82 -1.12 -8.52 4.01
C PRO A 82 -1.52 -8.08 2.59
N GLU A 83 -2.53 -7.23 2.45
CA GLU A 83 -3.03 -6.75 1.16
C GLU A 83 -1.94 -5.98 0.39
N PRO A 84 -1.82 -6.20 -0.94
CA PRO A 84 -0.70 -5.69 -1.73
C PRO A 84 -0.85 -4.21 -2.14
N LEU A 85 -1.27 -3.33 -1.22
CA LEU A 85 -1.58 -1.93 -1.54
C LEU A 85 -0.36 -1.17 -2.06
N ILE A 86 0.79 -1.28 -1.38
CA ILE A 86 2.00 -0.54 -1.74
C ILE A 86 2.49 -0.87 -3.16
N PRO A 87 2.74 -2.14 -3.52
CA PRO A 87 3.16 -2.48 -4.88
C PRO A 87 2.07 -2.19 -5.93
N ALA A 88 0.79 -2.35 -5.61
CA ALA A 88 -0.29 -2.04 -6.53
C ALA A 88 -0.44 -0.53 -6.78
N ALA A 89 -0.29 0.30 -5.75
CA ALA A 89 -0.32 1.75 -5.88
C ALA A 89 0.86 2.25 -6.73
N LEU A 90 2.03 1.61 -6.59
CA LEU A 90 3.17 1.88 -7.47
C LEU A 90 2.86 1.50 -8.92
N ALA A 91 2.31 0.30 -9.16
CA ALA A 91 1.91 -0.13 -10.51
C ALA A 91 0.91 0.85 -11.13
N ALA A 92 -0.08 1.32 -10.37
CA ALA A 92 -1.10 2.24 -10.85
C ALA A 92 -0.54 3.54 -11.44
N ARG A 93 0.65 3.99 -11.00
CA ARG A 93 1.30 5.20 -11.53
C ARG A 93 1.75 5.09 -12.99
N VAL A 94 1.89 3.87 -13.50
CA VAL A 94 2.31 3.60 -14.89
C VAL A 94 1.20 2.97 -15.73
N LEU A 95 0.01 2.77 -15.14
CA LEU A 95 -1.15 2.26 -15.86
C LEU A 95 -1.92 3.39 -16.53
N HIS A 96 -2.58 3.06 -17.63
CA HIS A 96 -3.44 3.97 -18.39
C HIS A 96 -4.70 3.25 -18.88
N GLY A 97 -5.72 4.03 -19.24
CA GLY A 97 -6.97 3.54 -19.82
C GLY A 97 -7.68 2.49 -18.96
N ASP A 98 -8.22 1.45 -19.61
CA ASP A 98 -9.03 0.41 -18.96
C ASP A 98 -8.27 -0.36 -17.88
N ASN A 99 -6.95 -0.50 -18.00
CA ASN A 99 -6.14 -1.18 -16.98
C ASN A 99 -6.06 -0.36 -15.69
N LEU A 100 -5.94 0.97 -15.81
CA LEU A 100 -5.98 1.85 -14.64
C LEU A 100 -7.38 1.82 -14.01
N ALA A 101 -8.44 1.93 -14.82
CA ALA A 101 -9.81 1.87 -14.33
C ALA A 101 -10.09 0.56 -13.58
N ALA A 102 -9.68 -0.59 -14.15
CA ALA A 102 -9.83 -1.91 -13.54
C ALA A 102 -9.02 -2.06 -12.24
N ALA A 103 -7.85 -1.41 -12.16
CA ALA A 103 -7.03 -1.40 -10.95
C ALA A 103 -7.70 -0.61 -9.83
N LEU A 104 -8.18 0.61 -10.11
CA LEU A 104 -8.77 1.51 -9.11
C LEU A 104 -10.02 0.93 -8.45
N ILE A 105 -10.85 0.24 -9.21
CA ILE A 105 -12.01 -0.47 -8.64
C ILE A 105 -11.60 -1.79 -7.95
N GLY A 106 -10.36 -2.28 -8.14
CA GLY A 106 -9.91 -3.54 -7.55
C GLY A 106 -10.47 -4.79 -8.24
N ASP A 107 -10.93 -4.69 -9.48
CA ASP A 107 -11.33 -5.82 -10.33
C ASP A 107 -10.09 -6.64 -10.77
N LYS A 108 -9.02 -5.92 -11.11
CA LYS A 108 -7.72 -6.51 -11.44
C LYS A 108 -6.64 -5.96 -10.54
N ILE A 109 -5.73 -6.83 -10.12
CA ILE A 109 -4.56 -6.45 -9.33
C ILE A 109 -3.34 -6.49 -10.24
N PHE A 110 -2.71 -5.33 -10.40
CA PHE A 110 -1.45 -5.18 -11.11
C PHE A 110 -0.34 -5.00 -10.10
N LEU A 111 0.75 -5.73 -10.29
CA LEU A 111 1.94 -5.63 -9.46
C LEU A 111 3.16 -5.45 -10.36
N PRO A 112 4.16 -4.65 -9.95
CA PRO A 112 5.43 -4.62 -10.65
C PRO A 112 6.04 -6.02 -10.58
N ALA A 113 6.27 -6.64 -11.74
CA ALA A 113 7.06 -7.85 -11.81
C ALA A 113 8.53 -7.45 -11.67
N TRP A 114 9.22 -8.06 -10.70
CA TRP A 114 10.67 -7.92 -10.62
C TRP A 114 11.28 -8.72 -11.77
N GLN A 115 12.00 -8.04 -12.65
CA GLN A 115 12.71 -8.66 -13.76
C GLN A 115 14.17 -8.82 -13.31
N GLU A 116 14.58 -10.05 -13.02
CA GLU A 116 15.99 -10.43 -12.89
C GLU A 116 16.64 -10.53 -14.27
#